data_AF-A0A937XVR0-F1
#
_entry.id   AF-A0A937XVR0-F1
#
_cell.length_a   1.000
_cell.length_b   1.000
_cell.length_c   1.000
_cell.angle_alpha   90.00
_cell.angle_beta   90.00
_cell.angle_gamma   90.00
#
_symmetry.space_group_name_H-M   'P 1'
#
loop_
_entity.id
_entity.type
_entity.pdbx_description
1 polymer ?
#
loop_
_entity_poly.entity_id
_entity_poly.type
_entity_poly.pdbx_seq_one_letter_code
_entity_poly.pdbx_strand_id
1 'polypeptide(L)'
;MALTPAPRELLGRIRRLAAPTVLAVVLQVVGQLIETWLAARQGTAALAAWAVVLPFQLLMSMASAGAMGGGVVSAVARALGAKQPEQAAELVLHALVIAICAGLLFAIA
;
A
#
# COMPACT_ATOMS: atom_id res chain seq x y z
N MET A 1 2.60 -24.28 -27.36
CA MET A 1 3.70 -23.51 -28.00
C MET A 1 3.30 -22.04 -27.99
N ALA A 2 3.44 -21.38 -26.84
CA ALA A 2 3.07 -19.97 -26.67
C ALA A 2 4.21 -19.10 -27.22
N LEU A 3 3.91 -18.25 -28.20
CA LEU A 3 4.83 -17.26 -28.72
C LEU A 3 5.24 -16.34 -27.57
N THR A 4 6.51 -16.36 -27.18
CA THR A 4 7.06 -15.39 -26.23
C THR A 4 6.87 -13.99 -26.82
N PRO A 5 6.13 -13.09 -26.15
CA PRO A 5 5.88 -11.76 -26.69
C PRO A 5 7.21 -11.02 -26.89
N ALA A 6 7.31 -10.23 -27.96
CA ALA A 6 8.52 -9.47 -28.25
C ALA A 6 8.85 -8.52 -27.08
N PRO A 7 10.15 -8.30 -26.73
CA PRO A 7 10.55 -7.49 -25.58
C PRO A 7 9.92 -6.08 -25.53
N ARG A 8 9.64 -5.48 -26.69
CA ARG A 8 8.97 -4.18 -26.83
C ARG A 8 7.52 -4.17 -26.30
N GLU A 9 6.79 -5.27 -26.46
CA GLU A 9 5.40 -5.37 -26.00
C GLU A 9 5.32 -5.55 -24.48
N LEU A 10 6.28 -6.28 -23.91
CA LEU A 10 6.43 -6.42 -22.45
C LEU A 10 6.70 -5.06 -21.80
N LEU A 11 7.64 -4.28 -22.34
CA LEU A 11 7.92 -2.92 -21.85
C LEU A 11 6.69 -2.02 -21.90
N GLY A 12 5.89 -2.09 -22.98
CA GLY A 12 4.64 -1.33 -23.09
C GLY A 12 3.60 -1.73 -22.03
N ARG A 13 3.42 -3.03 -21.78
CA ARG A 13 2.48 -3.54 -20.76
C ARG A 13 2.92 -3.18 -19.35
N ILE A 14 4.21 -3.33 -19.04
CA ILE A 14 4.79 -2.95 -17.74
C ILE A 14 4.58 -1.46 -17.50
N ARG A 15 4.90 -0.59 -18.47
CA ARG A 15 4.69 0.85 -18.34
C ARG A 15 3.23 1.20 -18.09
N ARG A 16 2.29 0.54 -18.78
CA ARG A 16 0.85 0.78 -18.62
C ARG A 16 0.33 0.36 -17.25
N LEU A 17 0.84 -0.72 -16.66
CA LEU A 17 0.49 -1.13 -15.29
C LEU A 17 1.22 -0.31 -14.22
N ALA A 18 2.49 0.04 -14.45
CA ALA A 18 3.33 0.72 -13.47
C ALA A 18 3.03 2.22 -13.38
N ALA A 19 2.68 2.88 -14.50
CA ALA A 19 2.39 4.31 -14.53
C ALA A 19 1.39 4.78 -13.45
N PRO A 20 0.20 4.18 -13.29
CA PRO A 20 -0.74 4.61 -12.25
C PRO A 20 -0.20 4.36 -10.84
N THR A 21 0.47 3.24 -10.60
CA THR A 21 1.04 2.92 -9.27
C THR A 21 2.17 3.87 -8.89
N VAL A 22 3.06 4.18 -9.83
CA VAL A 22 4.14 5.15 -9.61
C VAL A 22 3.57 6.53 -9.31
N LEU A 23 2.54 6.96 -10.06
CA LEU A 23 1.88 8.23 -9.80
C LEU A 23 1.28 8.27 -8.38
N ALA A 24 0.62 7.20 -7.95
CA ALA A 24 0.05 7.10 -6.61
C ALA A 24 1.13 7.23 -5.51
N VAL A 25 2.26 6.54 -5.67
CA VAL A 25 3.39 6.62 -4.72
C VAL A 25 4.00 8.03 -4.70
N VAL A 26 4.14 8.68 -5.87
CA VAL A 26 4.63 10.05 -5.94
C VAL A 26 3.71 11.01 -5.20
N LEU A 27 2.39 10.93 -5.43
CA LEU A 27 1.41 11.75 -4.74
C LEU A 27 1.42 11.50 -3.23
N GLN A 28 1.58 10.24 -2.81
CA GLN A 28 1.70 9.87 -1.41
C GLN A 28 2.93 10.52 -0.74
N VAL A 29 4.11 10.45 -1.38
CA VAL A 29 5.34 11.08 -0.87
C VAL A 29 5.19 12.59 -0.79
N VAL A 30 4.58 13.21 -1.81
CA VAL A 30 4.29 14.65 -1.80
C VAL A 30 3.37 15.02 -0.62
N GLY A 31 2.34 14.22 -0.36
CA GLY A 31 1.46 14.39 0.80
C GLY A 31 2.21 14.37 2.12
N GLN A 32 3.10 13.39 2.32
CA GLN A 32 3.93 13.28 3.53
C GLN A 32 4.84 14.50 3.73
N LEU A 33 5.41 15.04 2.65
CA LEU A 33 6.22 16.26 2.71
C LEU A 33 5.39 17.49 3.08
N ILE A 34 4.17 17.60 2.52
CA ILE A 34 3.25 18.69 2.82
C ILE A 34 2.83 18.66 4.31
N GLU A 35 2.49 17.49 4.84
CA GLU A 35 2.14 17.32 6.26
C GLU A 35 3.27 17.77 7.18
N THR A 36 4.49 17.31 6.89
CA THR A 36 5.70 17.69 7.64
C THR A 36 5.94 19.21 7.56
N TRP A 37 5.79 19.80 6.37
CA TRP A 37 5.95 21.23 6.15
C TRP A 37 4.90 22.05 6.92
N LEU A 38 3.65 21.56 6.95
CA LEU A 38 2.58 22.19 7.74
C LEU A 38 2.94 22.20 9.22
N ALA A 39 3.37 21.05 9.76
CA ALA A 39 3.78 20.92 11.16
C ALA A 39 4.97 21.83 11.50
N ALA A 40 5.96 21.92 10.60
CA ALA A 40 7.11 22.82 10.76
C ALA A 40 6.70 24.30 10.87
N ARG A 41 5.64 24.70 10.13
CA ARG A 41 5.12 26.07 10.15
C ARG A 41 4.36 26.43 11.43
N GLN A 42 3.86 25.45 12.19
CA GLN A 42 3.25 25.69 13.52
C GLN A 42 4.28 25.97 14.62
N GLY A 43 5.58 25.82 14.34
CA GLY A 43 6.67 26.09 15.27
C GLY A 43 7.34 24.82 15.79
N THR A 44 8.40 25.01 16.59
CA THR A 44 9.30 23.93 17.02
C THR A 44 8.60 22.89 17.91
N ALA A 45 7.68 23.32 18.78
CA ALA A 45 6.91 22.41 19.64
C ALA A 45 5.99 21.48 18.83
N ALA A 46 5.32 22.00 17.79
CA ALA A 46 4.47 21.20 16.93
C ALA A 46 5.28 20.21 16.08
N LEU A 47 6.43 20.64 15.56
CA LEU A 47 7.35 19.76 14.82
C LEU A 47 7.92 18.64 15.72
N ALA A 48 8.26 18.95 16.97
CA ALA A 48 8.74 17.96 17.94
C ALA A 48 7.67 16.90 18.23
N ALA A 49 6.41 17.32 18.44
CA ALA A 49 5.30 16.39 18.62
C ALA A 49 5.10 15.51 17.37
N TRP A 50 5.17 16.09 16.17
CA TRP A 50 5.06 15.33 14.92
C TRP A 50 6.18 14.30 14.75
N ALA A 51 7.42 14.65 15.12
CA ALA A 51 8.56 13.75 15.07
C ALA A 51 8.40 12.52 15.99
N VAL A 52 7.70 12.67 17.12
CA VAL A 52 7.38 11.54 18.03
C VAL A 52 6.37 10.58 17.40
N VAL A 53 5.49 11.06 16.52
CA VAL A 53 4.50 10.22 15.82
C VAL A 53 5.13 9.45 14.65
N LEU A 54 6.22 9.97 14.08
CA LEU A 54 6.88 9.42 12.89
C LEU A 54 7.21 7.91 13.00
N PRO A 55 7.78 7.39 14.10
CA PRO A 55 8.04 5.96 14.26
C PRO A 55 6.77 5.10 14.25
N PHE A 56 5.69 5.59 14.87
CA PHE A 56 4.39 4.90 14.87
C PHE A 56 3.78 4.87 13.47
N GLN A 57 3.90 5.98 12.73
CA GLN A 57 3.46 6.06 11.34
C GLN A 57 4.22 5.08 10.44
N LEU A 58 5.54 4.97 10.62
CA LEU A 58 6.37 4.01 9.90
C LEU A 58 5.99 2.56 10.25
N LEU A 59 5.75 2.27 11.54
CA LEU A 59 5.32 0.96 12.01
C LEU A 59 3.97 0.56 11.39
N MET A 60 2.97 1.45 11.45
CA MET A 60 1.66 1.23 10.85
C MET A 60 1.75 1.02 9.33
N SER A 61 2.57 1.83 8.65
CA SER A 61 2.79 1.71 7.21
C SER A 61 3.42 0.37 6.83
N MET A 62 4.39 -0.13 7.58
CA MET A 62 5.04 -1.42 7.30
C MET A 62 4.14 -2.61 7.62
N ALA A 63 3.42 -2.56 8.74
CA ALA A 63 2.47 -3.60 9.12
C ALA A 63 1.37 -3.77 8.07
N SER A 64 0.85 -2.64 7.56
CA SER A 64 -0.21 -2.62 6.56
C SER A 64 0.29 -2.86 5.13
N ALA A 65 1.11 -1.96 4.60
CA ALA A 65 1.51 -1.97 3.18
C ALA A 65 2.58 -3.04 2.87
N GLY A 66 3.42 -3.41 3.85
CA GLY A 66 4.47 -4.40 3.66
C GLY A 66 3.99 -5.83 3.90
N ALA A 67 3.71 -6.18 5.15
CA ALA A 67 3.43 -7.56 5.55
C ALA A 67 2.05 -8.05 5.08
N MET A 68 0.98 -7.32 5.41
CA MET A 68 -0.38 -7.74 5.05
C MET A 68 -0.70 -7.46 3.59
N GLY A 69 -0.36 -6.28 3.08
CA GLY A 69 -0.61 -5.88 1.70
C GLY A 69 0.00 -6.82 0.67
N GLY A 70 1.27 -7.20 0.84
CA GLY A 70 1.94 -8.15 -0.04
C GLY A 70 1.33 -9.55 -0.02
N GLY A 71 1.00 -10.07 1.17
CA GLY A 71 0.41 -11.39 1.35
C GLY A 71 -0.99 -11.51 0.74
N VAL A 72 -1.87 -10.53 1.01
CA VAL A 72 -3.25 -10.49 0.51
C VAL A 72 -3.25 -10.32 -1.00
N VAL A 73 -2.50 -9.34 -1.55
CA VAL A 73 -2.44 -9.11 -3.00
C VAL A 73 -1.91 -10.34 -3.73
N SER A 74 -0.89 -11.02 -3.18
CA SER A 74 -0.35 -12.24 -3.77
C SER A 74 -1.37 -13.40 -3.78
N ALA A 75 -2.11 -13.57 -2.68
CA ALA A 75 -3.14 -14.61 -2.58
C ALA A 75 -4.32 -14.35 -3.53
N VAL A 76 -4.80 -13.09 -3.60
CA VAL A 76 -5.85 -12.68 -4.54
C VAL A 76 -5.40 -12.81 -5.99
N ALA A 77 -4.16 -12.41 -6.32
CA ALA A 77 -3.61 -12.55 -7.66
C ALA A 77 -3.53 -14.02 -8.10
N ARG A 78 -3.18 -14.95 -7.20
CA ARG A 78 -3.18 -16.39 -7.48
C ARG A 78 -4.60 -16.92 -7.74
N ALA A 79 -5.59 -16.56 -6.92
CA ALA A 79 -6.98 -16.97 -7.10
C ALA A 79 -7.57 -16.45 -8.41
N LEU A 80 -7.31 -15.18 -8.75
CA LEU A 80 -7.70 -14.60 -10.04
C LEU A 80 -6.99 -15.28 -11.22
N GLY A 81 -5.69 -15.58 -11.08
CA GLY A 81 -4.92 -16.32 -12.07
C GLY A 81 -5.43 -17.75 -12.31
N ALA A 82 -5.97 -18.39 -11.27
CA ALA A 82 -6.64 -19.69 -11.34
C ALA A 82 -8.07 -19.63 -11.90
N LYS A 83 -8.55 -18.45 -12.32
CA LYS A 83 -9.93 -18.20 -12.77
C LYS A 83 -11.00 -18.50 -11.70
N GLN A 84 -10.67 -18.27 -10.43
CA GLN A 84 -11.58 -18.46 -9.28
C GLN A 84 -11.93 -17.10 -8.65
N PRO A 85 -12.79 -16.29 -9.28
CA PRO A 85 -13.11 -14.93 -8.80
C PRO A 85 -13.89 -14.93 -7.48
N GLU A 86 -14.71 -15.94 -7.21
CA GLU A 86 -15.44 -16.04 -5.94
C GLU A 86 -14.50 -16.24 -4.75
N GLN A 87 -13.50 -17.13 -4.90
CA GLN A 87 -12.47 -17.31 -3.86
C GLN A 87 -11.64 -16.05 -3.65
N ALA A 88 -11.32 -15.31 -4.72
CA ALA A 88 -10.66 -14.02 -4.59
C ALA A 88 -11.51 -13.02 -3.78
N ALA A 89 -12.83 -12.99 -3.98
CA ALA A 89 -13.73 -12.13 -3.21
C ALA A 89 -13.79 -12.54 -1.72
N GLU A 90 -13.88 -13.83 -1.41
CA GLU A 90 -13.83 -14.32 -0.02
C GLU A 90 -12.51 -13.96 0.67
N LEU A 91 -11.38 -14.12 -0.03
CA LEU A 91 -10.06 -13.73 0.50
C LEU A 91 -10.00 -12.23 0.86
N VAL A 92 -10.58 -11.37 0.02
CA VAL A 92 -10.65 -9.93 0.28
C VAL A 92 -11.49 -9.63 1.51
N LEU A 93 -12.62 -10.33 1.71
CA LEU A 93 -13.45 -10.14 2.90
C LEU A 93 -12.71 -10.53 4.19
N HIS A 94 -12.02 -11.67 4.18
CA HIS A 94 -11.21 -12.09 5.32
C HIS A 94 -10.07 -11.09 5.61
N ALA A 95 -9.38 -10.64 4.56
CA ALA A 95 -8.34 -9.62 4.69
C ALA A 95 -8.88 -8.30 5.26
N LEU A 96 -10.10 -7.89 4.87
CA LEU A 96 -10.75 -6.69 5.39
C LEU A 96 -11.04 -6.81 6.89
N VAL A 97 -11.57 -7.95 7.33
CA VAL A 97 -11.83 -8.20 8.77
C VAL A 97 -10.53 -8.12 9.56
N ILE A 98 -9.46 -8.77 9.08
CA ILE A 98 -8.14 -8.73 9.73
C ILE A 98 -7.62 -7.29 9.80
N ALA A 99 -7.73 -6.52 8.70
CA ALA A 99 -7.27 -5.14 8.64
C ALA A 99 -8.02 -4.24 9.65
N ILE A 100 -9.35 -4.40 9.76
CA ILE A 100 -10.16 -3.63 10.71
C ILE A 100 -9.79 -4.01 12.15
N CYS A 101 -9.72 -5.31 12.47
CA CYS A 101 -9.36 -5.77 13.81
C CYS A 101 -7.97 -5.30 14.22
N ALA A 102 -6.96 -5.45 13.35
CA ALA A 102 -5.60 -5.02 13.61
C ALA A 102 -5.50 -3.48 13.74
N GLY A 103 -6.21 -2.73 12.89
CA GLY A 103 -6.25 -1.27 12.95
C GLY A 103 -6.91 -0.75 14.23
N LEU A 104 -8.01 -1.36 14.68
CA LEU A 104 -8.66 -1.02 15.95
C LEU A 104 -7.76 -1.34 17.14
N LEU A 105 -7.09 -2.49 17.14
CA LEU A 105 -6.15 -2.83 18.20
C LEU A 105 -4.99 -1.83 18.27
N PHE A 106 -4.45 -1.42 17.12
CA PHE A 106 -3.40 -0.41 17.07
C PHE A 106 -3.87 0.98 17.54
N ALA A 107 -5.12 1.35 17.25
CA ALA A 107 -5.67 2.64 17.68
C ALA A 107 -5.93 2.72 19.20
N ILE A 108 -6.10 1.56 19.87
CA ILE A 108 -6.35 1.47 21.32
C ILE A 108 -5.04 1.31 22.11
N ALA A 109 -3.99 0.77 21.49
CA ALA A 109 -2.68 0.53 22.09
C ALA A 109 -1.81 1.80 22.16
#